data_AF-A0A2N1R3Q5-F1
#
_entry.id   AF-A0A2N1R3Q5-F1
#
_cell.length_a   1.000
_cell.length_b   1.000
_cell.length_c   1.000
_cell.angle_alpha   90.00
_cell.angle_beta   90.00
_cell.angle_gamma   90.00
#
_symmetry.space_group_name_H-M   'P 1'
#
loop_
_entity.id
_entity.type
_entity.pdbx_description
1 polymer ?
#
loop_
_entity_poly.entity_id
_entity_poly.type
_entity_poly.pdbx_seq_one_letter_code
_entity_poly.pdbx_strand_id
1 'polypeptide(L)'
;MNAVTSVLSHWARPALDIAILAYLIYGTYRLLIKTQAVQLAKGAALLVVVYAGAFFFKLDTLSWVLNLLAPGLVIALAIIFQPELRKIFIKLGQGGIFKRGQGPRSTQLDAILHAAELLAEKRRGALLAFVRFVALDDIVERGTRIDGEVSAALILSIFEYDTPLHDGALIIKEGRIVAAGCFLPLS
;
A
#
# COMPACT_ATOMS: atom_id res chain seq x y z
N MET A 1 12.03 41.65 -26.33
CA MET A 1 12.31 40.31 -25.75
C MET A 1 11.62 40.03 -24.41
N ASN A 2 10.76 40.91 -23.88
CA ASN A 2 10.13 40.73 -22.55
C ASN A 2 8.68 40.21 -22.57
N ALA A 3 8.02 40.21 -23.74
CA ALA A 3 6.63 39.78 -23.87
C ALA A 3 6.48 38.24 -23.97
N VAL A 4 7.49 37.56 -24.52
CA VAL A 4 7.47 36.09 -24.68
C VAL A 4 7.73 35.40 -23.33
N THR A 5 8.59 35.97 -22.50
CA THR A 5 8.91 35.45 -21.16
C THR A 5 7.77 35.67 -20.16
N SER A 6 7.01 36.77 -20.29
CA SER A 6 5.83 37.02 -19.44
C SER A 6 4.68 36.06 -19.75
N VAL A 7 4.38 35.83 -21.03
CA VAL A 7 3.34 34.89 -21.48
C VAL A 7 3.70 33.46 -21.09
N LEU A 8 4.94 33.02 -21.34
CA LEU A 8 5.37 31.67 -20.96
C LEU A 8 5.27 31.44 -19.44
N SER A 9 5.62 32.44 -18.62
CA SER A 9 5.48 32.34 -17.16
C SER A 9 4.02 32.35 -16.69
N HIS A 10 3.12 33.06 -17.40
CA HIS A 10 1.70 33.15 -17.08
C HIS A 10 0.93 31.87 -17.37
N TRP A 11 1.32 31.09 -18.37
CA TRP A 11 0.64 29.83 -18.70
C TRP A 11 1.35 28.60 -18.12
N ALA A 12 2.68 28.62 -18.01
CA ALA A 12 3.44 27.50 -17.46
C ALA A 12 3.20 27.32 -15.95
N ARG A 13 3.09 28.40 -15.17
CA ARG A 13 2.86 28.31 -13.72
C ARG A 13 1.49 27.68 -13.40
N PRO A 14 0.36 28.13 -13.97
CA PRO A 14 -0.94 27.49 -13.73
C PRO A 14 -1.01 26.06 -14.27
N ALA A 15 -0.40 25.78 -15.43
CA ALA A 15 -0.37 24.42 -15.96
C ALA A 15 0.42 23.47 -15.05
N LEU A 16 1.55 23.93 -14.50
CA LEU A 16 2.32 23.16 -13.52
C LEU A 16 1.54 22.96 -12.22
N ASP A 17 0.85 24.01 -11.74
CA ASP A 17 0.06 23.96 -10.50
C ASP A 17 -1.13 23.01 -10.64
N ILE A 18 -1.85 23.08 -11.76
CA ILE A 18 -2.94 22.14 -12.09
C ILE A 18 -2.41 20.72 -12.25
N ALA A 19 -1.25 20.51 -12.89
CA ALA A 19 -0.66 19.18 -13.05
C ALA A 19 -0.23 18.57 -11.70
N ILE A 20 0.39 19.37 -10.83
CA ILE A 20 0.78 18.96 -9.47
C ILE A 20 -0.46 18.65 -8.63
N LEU A 21 -1.47 19.54 -8.65
CA LEU A 21 -2.72 19.35 -7.93
C LEU A 21 -3.49 18.13 -8.44
N ALA A 22 -3.57 17.94 -9.75
CA ALA A 22 -4.20 16.77 -10.37
C ALA A 22 -3.47 15.47 -10.00
N TYR A 23 -2.14 15.47 -10.00
CA TYR A 23 -1.34 14.34 -9.54
C TYR A 23 -1.58 14.03 -8.05
N LEU A 24 -1.62 15.06 -7.20
CA LEU A 24 -1.92 14.95 -5.77
C LEU A 24 -3.31 14.35 -5.55
N ILE A 25 -4.35 14.94 -6.15
CA ILE A 25 -5.74 14.49 -6.05
C ILE A 25 -5.86 13.05 -6.55
N TYR A 26 -5.27 12.73 -7.69
CA TYR A 26 -5.32 11.37 -8.25
C TYR A 26 -4.56 10.36 -7.37
N GLY A 27 -3.45 10.77 -6.77
CA GLY A 27 -2.70 9.98 -5.79
C GLY A 27 -3.52 9.70 -4.53
N THR A 28 -4.15 10.73 -3.96
CA THR A 28 -5.05 10.62 -2.80
C THR A 28 -6.26 9.76 -3.14
N TYR A 29 -6.85 9.90 -4.33
CA TYR A 29 -7.96 9.07 -4.81
C TYR A 29 -7.59 7.59 -4.92
N ARG A 30 -6.42 7.26 -5.50
CA ARG A 30 -5.94 5.86 -5.56
C ARG A 30 -5.66 5.28 -4.17
N LEU A 31 -5.18 6.09 -3.23
CA LEU A 31 -4.95 5.68 -1.83
C LEU A 31 -6.28 5.41 -1.12
N LEU A 32 -7.31 6.21 -1.37
CA LEU A 32 -8.64 6.03 -0.81
C LEU A 32 -9.31 4.74 -1.32
N ILE A 33 -9.29 4.49 -2.63
CA ILE A 33 -10.16 3.46 -3.26
C ILE A 33 -9.86 2.00 -2.88
N LYS A 34 -8.73 1.71 -2.25
CA LYS A 34 -8.29 0.32 -2.01
C LYS A 34 -8.43 -0.20 -0.59
N THR A 35 -9.02 0.53 0.35
CA THR A 35 -9.00 0.10 1.77
C THR A 35 -10.26 0.47 2.57
N GLN A 36 -10.47 -0.25 3.69
CA GLN A 36 -11.42 0.05 4.77
C GLN A 36 -11.48 1.54 5.18
N ALA A 37 -10.41 2.31 4.89
CA ALA A 37 -10.36 3.76 4.98
C ALA A 37 -11.54 4.50 4.30
N VAL A 38 -12.11 3.99 3.20
CA VAL A 38 -13.30 4.62 2.56
C VAL A 38 -14.50 4.58 3.50
N GLN A 39 -14.69 3.46 4.21
CA GLN A 39 -15.83 3.27 5.10
C GLN A 39 -15.71 4.16 6.34
N LEU A 40 -14.49 4.25 6.90
CA LEU A 40 -14.17 5.19 7.98
C LEU A 40 -14.32 6.65 7.55
N ALA A 41 -13.85 7.01 6.35
CA ALA A 41 -13.99 8.36 5.79
C ALA A 41 -15.45 8.73 5.53
N LYS A 42 -16.27 7.80 5.01
CA LYS A 42 -17.72 8.00 4.86
C LYS A 42 -18.40 8.24 6.21
N GLY A 43 -18.01 7.50 7.26
CA GLY A 43 -18.50 7.72 8.63
C GLY A 43 -18.12 9.10 9.18
N ALA A 44 -16.86 9.50 9.02
CA ALA A 44 -16.37 10.81 9.42
C ALA A 44 -17.09 11.95 8.65
N ALA A 45 -17.25 11.80 7.34
CA ALA A 45 -17.95 12.77 6.50
C ALA A 45 -19.43 12.89 6.89
N LEU A 46 -20.11 11.77 7.21
CA LEU A 46 -21.48 11.81 7.70
C LEU A 46 -21.59 12.62 8.99
N LEU A 47 -20.68 12.43 9.95
CA LEU A 47 -20.67 13.20 11.20
C LEU A 47 -20.48 14.70 10.94
N VAL A 48 -19.58 15.07 10.03
CA VAL A 48 -19.38 16.48 9.63
C VAL A 48 -20.63 17.05 8.97
N VAL A 49 -21.31 16.30 8.10
CA VAL A 49 -22.56 16.73 7.45
C VAL A 49 -23.67 16.92 8.47
N VAL A 50 -23.80 16.02 9.46
CA VAL A 50 -24.79 16.15 10.54
C VAL A 50 -24.49 17.39 11.39
N TYR A 51 -23.22 17.64 11.73
CA TYR A 51 -22.81 18.83 12.47
C TYR A 51 -23.07 20.13 11.68
N ALA A 52 -22.69 20.15 10.40
CA ALA A 52 -22.92 21.29 9.52
C ALA A 52 -24.43 21.56 9.32
N GLY A 53 -25.23 20.50 9.20
CA GLY A 53 -26.69 20.60 9.16
C GLY A 53 -27.26 21.20 10.45
N ALA A 54 -26.85 20.70 11.61
CA ALA A 54 -27.27 21.23 12.91
C ALA A 54 -26.96 22.73 13.05
N PHE A 55 -25.77 23.15 12.61
CA PHE A 55 -25.34 24.53 12.61
C PHE A 55 -26.14 25.40 11.61
N PHE A 56 -26.32 24.93 10.37
CA PHE A 56 -26.99 25.70 9.32
C PHE A 56 -28.48 25.91 9.61
N PHE A 57 -29.15 24.88 10.13
CA PHE A 57 -30.56 24.95 10.53
C PHE A 57 -30.78 25.58 11.91
N LYS A 58 -29.72 26.03 12.61
CA LYS A 58 -29.77 26.62 13.96
C LYS A 58 -30.49 25.72 14.97
N LEU A 59 -30.21 24.42 14.94
CA LEU A 59 -30.77 23.47 15.89
C LEU A 59 -30.01 23.58 17.22
N ASP A 60 -30.47 24.45 18.12
CA ASP A 60 -29.76 24.78 19.37
C ASP A 60 -29.51 23.56 20.27
N THR A 61 -30.53 22.73 20.49
CA THR A 61 -30.39 21.51 21.32
C THR A 61 -29.42 20.51 20.70
N LEU A 62 -29.50 20.28 19.40
CA LEU A 62 -28.62 19.34 18.70
C LEU A 62 -27.17 19.85 18.66
N SER A 63 -27.00 21.15 18.43
CA SER A 63 -25.68 21.81 18.43
C SER A 63 -25.06 21.76 19.83
N TRP A 64 -25.84 21.95 20.89
CA TRP A 64 -25.38 21.80 22.27
C TRP A 64 -24.89 20.37 22.56
N VAL A 65 -25.69 19.35 22.22
CA VAL A 65 -25.30 17.93 22.40
C VAL A 65 -24.03 17.60 21.59
N LEU A 66 -23.98 18.03 20.32
CA LEU A 66 -22.84 17.77 19.46
C LEU A 66 -21.57 18.46 19.94
N ASN A 67 -21.64 19.70 20.44
CA ASN A 67 -20.48 20.40 20.99
C ASN A 67 -19.96 19.74 22.29
N LEU A 68 -20.86 19.18 23.11
CA LEU A 68 -20.47 18.40 24.29
C LEU A 68 -19.74 17.11 23.91
N LEU A 69 -20.19 16.43 22.85
CA LEU A 69 -19.60 15.17 22.36
C LEU A 69 -18.39 15.37 21.43
N ALA A 70 -18.25 16.54 20.80
CA ALA A 70 -17.24 16.81 19.79
C ALA A 70 -15.80 16.49 20.24
N PRO A 71 -15.34 16.87 21.46
CA PRO A 71 -14.00 16.53 21.91
C PRO A 71 -13.76 15.02 21.96
N GLY A 72 -14.73 14.26 22.48
CA GLY A 72 -14.66 12.80 22.55
C GLY A 72 -14.69 12.14 21.18
N LEU A 73 -15.53 12.65 20.27
CA LEU A 73 -15.59 12.18 18.88
C LEU A 73 -14.27 12.41 18.14
N VAL A 74 -13.63 13.57 18.32
CA VAL A 74 -12.32 13.87 17.71
C VAL A 74 -11.25 12.91 18.22
N ILE A 75 -11.21 12.65 19.53
CA ILE A 75 -10.25 11.69 20.13
C ILE A 75 -10.52 10.27 19.61
N ALA A 76 -11.77 9.82 19.61
CA ALA A 76 -12.14 8.51 19.10
C ALA A 76 -11.77 8.35 17.62
N LEU A 77 -12.06 9.38 16.81
CA LEU A 77 -11.66 9.41 15.40
C LEU A 77 -10.14 9.31 15.25
N ALA A 78 -9.39 10.08 16.04
CA ALA A 78 -7.93 10.05 16.00
C ALA A 78 -7.36 8.66 16.34
N ILE A 79 -7.90 7.99 17.37
CA ILE A 79 -7.50 6.62 17.75
C ILE A 79 -7.86 5.62 16.64
N ILE A 80 -9.07 5.71 16.09
CA ILE A 80 -9.53 4.80 15.03
C ILE A 80 -8.72 4.97 13.74
N PHE A 81 -8.33 6.21 13.40
CA PHE A 81 -7.52 6.52 12.20
C PHE A 81 -6.02 6.38 12.42
N GLN A 82 -5.57 6.18 13.67
CA GLN A 82 -4.16 6.04 14.02
C GLN A 82 -3.44 4.94 13.21
N PRO A 83 -4.00 3.73 13.02
CA PRO A 83 -3.37 2.66 12.22
C PRO A 83 -3.18 3.06 10.74
N GLU A 84 -4.14 3.77 10.16
CA GLU A 84 -4.13 4.20 8.75
C GLU A 84 -3.09 5.28 8.53
N LEU A 85 -3.06 6.29 9.41
CA LEU A 85 -2.04 7.34 9.38
C LEU A 85 -0.65 6.71 9.50
N ARG A 86 -0.46 5.79 10.44
CA ARG A 86 0.79 5.03 10.59
C ARG A 86 1.20 4.33 9.29
N LYS A 87 0.28 3.63 8.61
CA LYS A 87 0.55 2.96 7.32
C LYS A 87 0.99 3.95 6.24
N ILE A 88 0.36 5.13 6.17
CA ILE A 88 0.72 6.19 5.22
C ILE A 88 2.13 6.74 5.52
N PHE A 89 2.44 7.04 6.79
CA PHE A 89 3.76 7.53 7.19
C PHE A 89 4.87 6.51 6.92
N ILE A 90 4.61 5.22 7.17
CA ILE A 90 5.56 4.14 6.83
C ILE A 90 5.79 4.10 5.32
N LYS A 91 4.74 4.19 4.50
CA LYS A 91 4.87 4.22 3.03
C LYS A 91 5.63 5.44 2.53
N LEU A 92 5.40 6.61 3.13
CA LEU A 92 6.11 7.85 2.79
C LEU A 92 7.58 7.79 3.23
N GLY A 93 7.88 7.22 4.40
CA GLY A 93 9.23 7.07 4.95
C GLY A 93 10.07 5.98 4.28
N GLN A 94 9.44 4.95 3.70
CA GLN A 94 10.13 3.85 3.02
C GLN A 94 10.71 4.22 1.63
N GLY A 95 10.70 5.49 1.21
CA GLY A 95 11.60 5.98 0.14
C GLY A 95 11.42 5.36 -1.25
N GLY A 96 10.24 4.78 -1.55
CA GLY A 96 9.97 4.11 -2.83
C GLY A 96 9.89 5.03 -4.06
N ILE A 97 10.00 6.35 -3.88
CA ILE A 97 9.89 7.32 -4.98
C ILE A 97 11.18 7.41 -5.81
N PHE A 98 12.33 6.98 -5.26
CA PHE A 98 13.64 7.03 -5.93
C PHE A 98 14.29 5.67 -6.21
N LYS A 99 13.68 4.55 -5.82
CA LYS A 99 14.09 3.25 -6.36
C LYS A 99 13.48 3.09 -7.74
N ARG A 100 14.19 3.65 -8.74
CA ARG A 100 14.13 3.19 -10.12
C ARG A 100 14.54 1.73 -10.09
N GLY A 101 13.57 0.86 -9.82
CA GLY A 101 13.79 -0.57 -9.70
C GLY A 101 14.45 -1.03 -10.98
N GLN A 102 15.70 -1.47 -10.87
CA GLN A 102 16.17 -2.50 -11.76
C GLN A 102 15.09 -3.57 -11.65
N GLY A 103 14.34 -3.81 -12.74
CA GLY A 103 13.49 -4.99 -12.80
C GLY A 103 14.30 -6.22 -12.43
N PRO A 104 13.66 -7.37 -12.14
CA PRO A 104 14.41 -8.61 -11.94
C PRO A 104 15.47 -8.68 -13.03
N ARG A 105 16.75 -8.72 -12.65
CA ARG A 105 17.81 -8.93 -13.65
C ARG A 105 17.39 -10.16 -14.44
N SER A 106 17.53 -10.19 -15.76
CA SER A 106 17.06 -11.29 -16.61
C SER A 106 17.33 -12.67 -15.98
N THR A 107 18.53 -12.84 -15.42
CA THR A 107 18.99 -14.01 -14.67
C THR A 107 18.07 -14.46 -13.52
N GLN A 108 17.45 -13.55 -12.77
CA GLN A 108 16.53 -13.87 -11.67
C GLN A 108 15.19 -14.39 -12.19
N LEU A 109 14.70 -13.81 -13.29
CA LEU A 109 13.47 -14.28 -13.94
C LEU A 109 13.69 -15.68 -14.51
N ASP A 110 14.82 -15.89 -15.18
CA ASP A 110 15.22 -17.18 -15.74
C ASP A 110 15.30 -18.25 -14.65
N ALA A 111 15.88 -17.92 -13.48
CA ALA A 111 15.96 -18.83 -12.33
C ALA A 111 14.59 -19.21 -11.78
N ILE A 112 13.63 -18.27 -11.72
CA ILE A 112 12.26 -18.53 -11.25
C ILE A 112 11.52 -19.42 -12.26
N LEU A 113 11.62 -19.10 -13.55
CA LEU A 113 10.99 -19.89 -14.62
C LEU A 113 11.52 -21.32 -14.62
N HIS A 114 12.84 -21.48 -14.54
CA HIS A 114 13.47 -22.79 -14.48
C HIS A 114 13.02 -23.60 -13.24
N ALA A 115 12.91 -22.97 -12.08
CA ALA A 115 12.37 -23.63 -10.89
C ALA A 115 10.90 -24.04 -11.07
N ALA A 116 10.08 -23.18 -11.68
CA ALA A 116 8.67 -23.46 -11.93
C ALA A 116 8.48 -24.63 -12.90
N GLU A 117 9.28 -24.72 -13.96
CA GLU A 117 9.29 -25.85 -14.89
C GLU A 117 9.62 -27.17 -14.17
N LEU A 118 10.69 -27.20 -13.40
CA LEU A 118 11.11 -28.38 -12.65
C LEU A 118 10.10 -28.80 -11.57
N LEU A 119 9.44 -27.84 -10.91
CA LEU A 119 8.36 -28.12 -9.95
C LEU A 119 7.12 -28.69 -10.67
N ALA A 120 6.77 -28.15 -11.84
CA ALA A 120 5.65 -28.64 -12.64
C ALA A 120 5.89 -30.06 -13.17
N GLU A 121 7.10 -30.38 -13.66
CA GLU A 121 7.50 -31.73 -14.06
C GLU A 121 7.36 -32.73 -12.90
N LYS A 122 7.74 -32.31 -11.69
CA LYS A 122 7.58 -33.10 -10.46
C LYS A 122 6.16 -33.09 -9.89
N ARG A 123 5.20 -32.40 -10.53
CA ARG A 123 3.82 -32.18 -10.05
C ARG A 123 3.77 -31.61 -8.61
N ARG A 124 4.63 -30.64 -8.33
CA ARG A 124 4.73 -29.98 -7.03
C ARG A 124 4.13 -28.59 -7.09
N GLY A 125 3.26 -28.30 -6.13
CA GLY A 125 2.71 -26.96 -5.95
C GLY A 125 3.78 -26.00 -5.42
N ALA A 126 3.74 -24.77 -5.91
CA ALA A 126 4.52 -23.68 -5.35
C ALA A 126 3.73 -22.39 -5.45
N LEU A 127 3.87 -21.55 -4.43
CA LEU A 127 3.16 -20.28 -4.32
C LEU A 127 4.19 -19.16 -4.16
N LEU A 128 4.38 -18.37 -5.21
CA LEU A 128 5.34 -17.25 -5.21
C LEU A 128 4.57 -15.92 -5.26
N ALA A 129 4.82 -15.04 -4.28
CA ALA A 129 4.22 -13.72 -4.21
C ALA A 129 5.26 -12.63 -4.43
N PHE A 130 5.04 -11.80 -5.45
CA PHE A 130 5.93 -10.70 -5.81
C PHE A 130 5.43 -9.39 -5.19
N VAL A 131 6.20 -8.86 -4.24
CA VAL A 131 5.90 -7.59 -3.59
C VAL A 131 6.09 -6.46 -4.60
N ARG A 132 5.04 -5.67 -4.82
CA ARG A 132 5.07 -4.46 -5.64
C ARG A 132 5.00 -3.22 -4.75
N PHE A 133 3.86 -2.53 -4.73
CA PHE A 133 3.69 -1.25 -4.03
C PHE A 133 3.21 -1.40 -2.59
N VAL A 134 2.45 -2.45 -2.29
CA VAL A 134 1.92 -2.69 -0.95
C VAL A 134 2.92 -3.59 -0.22
N ALA A 135 3.49 -3.07 0.86
CA ALA A 135 4.34 -3.86 1.73
C ALA A 135 3.52 -4.98 2.37
N LEU A 136 4.13 -6.17 2.44
CA LEU A 136 3.55 -7.37 3.01
C LEU A 136 4.23 -7.70 4.36
N ASP A 137 4.66 -6.67 5.09
CA ASP A 137 5.50 -6.81 6.28
C ASP A 137 4.81 -7.69 7.35
N ASP A 138 3.51 -7.49 7.59
CA ASP A 138 2.70 -8.30 8.51
C ASP A 138 2.63 -9.80 8.11
N ILE A 139 2.79 -10.11 6.83
CA ILE A 139 2.80 -11.48 6.29
C ILE A 139 4.21 -12.08 6.38
N VAL A 140 5.22 -11.26 6.07
CA VAL A 140 6.64 -11.63 6.18
C VAL A 140 7.00 -11.97 7.62
N GLU A 141 6.51 -11.22 8.61
CA GLU A 141 6.76 -11.45 10.03
C GLU A 141 6.19 -12.79 10.55
N ARG A 142 5.18 -13.34 9.87
CA ARG A 142 4.57 -14.64 10.23
C ARG A 142 5.25 -15.85 9.58
N GLY A 143 6.07 -15.63 8.56
CA GLY A 143 6.86 -16.67 7.91
C GLY A 143 8.28 -16.76 8.47
N THR A 144 9.09 -17.61 7.86
CA THR A 144 10.52 -17.71 8.17
C THR A 144 11.30 -16.75 7.29
N ARG A 145 12.02 -15.78 7.89
CA ARG A 145 12.90 -14.86 7.16
C ARG A 145 14.10 -15.62 6.59
N ILE A 146 14.40 -15.37 5.32
CA ILE A 146 15.53 -16.00 4.60
C ILE A 146 16.55 -14.93 4.17
N ASP A 147 16.07 -13.81 3.62
CA ASP A 147 16.91 -12.77 2.99
C ASP A 147 17.94 -13.31 1.99
N GLY A 148 17.49 -14.23 1.14
CA GLY A 148 18.32 -14.94 0.17
C GLY A 148 18.28 -14.32 -1.22
N GLU A 149 19.32 -14.60 -2.01
CA GLU A 149 19.30 -14.33 -3.45
C GLU A 149 18.36 -15.31 -4.16
N VAL A 150 17.69 -14.83 -5.21
CA VAL A 150 16.81 -15.68 -6.03
C VAL A 150 17.66 -16.66 -6.84
N SER A 151 17.50 -17.96 -6.57
CA SER A 151 18.10 -19.04 -7.37
C SER A 151 17.13 -20.20 -7.52
N ALA A 152 17.24 -20.94 -8.63
CA ALA A 152 16.37 -22.08 -8.88
C ALA A 152 16.54 -23.16 -7.81
N ALA A 153 17.78 -23.42 -7.39
CA ALA A 153 18.10 -24.38 -6.35
C ALA A 153 17.40 -24.04 -5.02
N LEU A 154 17.45 -22.77 -4.59
CA LEU A 154 16.81 -22.35 -3.35
C LEU A 154 15.28 -22.49 -3.41
N ILE A 155 14.66 -22.11 -4.53
CA ILE A 155 13.21 -22.25 -4.72
C ILE A 155 12.82 -23.74 -4.67
N LEU A 156 13.56 -24.60 -5.37
CA LEU A 156 13.33 -26.04 -5.36
C LEU A 156 13.49 -26.64 -3.96
N SER A 157 14.50 -26.22 -3.20
CA SER A 157 14.71 -26.69 -1.83
C SER A 157 13.59 -26.26 -0.87
N ILE A 158 13.05 -25.05 -1.04
CA ILE A 158 11.93 -24.56 -0.21
C ILE A 158 10.65 -25.34 -0.51
N PHE A 159 10.37 -25.65 -1.77
CA PHE A 159 9.20 -26.42 -2.19
C PHE A 159 9.49 -27.92 -2.36
N GLU A 160 10.55 -28.41 -1.71
CA GLU A 160 10.86 -29.84 -1.63
C GLU A 160 9.87 -30.50 -0.65
N TYR A 161 9.57 -31.79 -0.88
CA TYR A 161 8.59 -32.51 -0.09
C TYR A 161 9.00 -32.58 1.39
N ASP A 162 8.04 -32.38 2.30
CA ASP A 162 8.22 -32.57 3.74
C ASP A 162 9.24 -31.62 4.40
N THR A 163 9.47 -30.45 3.81
CA THR A 163 10.32 -29.41 4.42
C THR A 163 9.46 -28.42 5.23
N PRO A 164 9.89 -27.91 6.40
CA PRO A 164 9.07 -26.98 7.18
C PRO A 164 8.66 -25.68 6.46
N LEU A 165 9.30 -25.34 5.34
CA LEU A 165 9.07 -24.11 4.58
C LEU A 165 8.15 -24.27 3.36
N HIS A 166 7.83 -25.51 2.97
CA HIS A 166 7.02 -25.76 1.76
C HIS A 166 5.56 -25.33 1.91
N ASP A 167 5.06 -25.30 3.15
CA ASP A 167 3.69 -24.91 3.46
C ASP A 167 3.56 -23.39 3.52
N GLY A 168 3.17 -22.80 2.39
CA GLY A 168 2.81 -21.38 2.28
C GLY A 168 3.46 -20.68 1.10
N ALA A 169 3.40 -19.36 1.12
CA ALA A 169 3.95 -18.52 0.06
C ALA A 169 5.42 -18.18 0.29
N LEU A 170 6.18 -18.15 -0.80
CA LEU A 170 7.49 -17.53 -0.92
C LEU A 170 7.33 -16.06 -1.29
N ILE A 171 7.85 -15.14 -0.47
CA ILE A 171 7.73 -13.70 -0.69
C ILE A 171 9.01 -13.16 -1.35
N ILE A 172 8.87 -12.62 -2.56
CA ILE A 172 9.97 -12.02 -3.33
C ILE A 172 9.79 -10.50 -3.37
N LYS A 173 10.79 -9.75 -2.90
CA LYS A 173 10.80 -8.27 -2.89
C LYS A 173 12.13 -7.79 -3.46
N GLU A 174 12.07 -6.87 -4.42
CA GLU A 174 13.25 -6.24 -5.02
C GLU A 174 14.32 -7.25 -5.52
N GLY A 175 13.88 -8.40 -6.06
CA GLY A 175 14.79 -9.42 -6.59
C GLY A 175 15.48 -10.29 -5.52
N ARG A 176 15.00 -10.27 -4.28
CA ARG A 176 15.44 -11.14 -3.18
C ARG A 176 14.27 -11.92 -2.59
N ILE A 177 14.56 -13.11 -2.07
CA ILE A 177 13.62 -13.91 -1.29
C ILE A 177 13.65 -13.39 0.15
N VAL A 178 12.55 -12.77 0.59
CA VAL A 178 12.46 -12.16 1.93
C VAL A 178 12.11 -13.20 2.97
N ALA A 179 11.10 -14.02 2.71
CA ALA A 179 10.59 -15.04 3.61
C ALA A 179 9.89 -16.18 2.86
N ALA A 180 9.81 -17.35 3.49
CA ALA A 180 9.06 -18.52 3.03
C ALA A 180 8.10 -19.04 4.12
N GLY A 181 7.17 -19.91 3.75
CA GLY A 181 6.14 -20.41 4.66
C GLY A 181 5.15 -19.32 5.11
N CYS A 182 4.94 -18.29 4.29
CA CYS A 182 4.05 -17.18 4.63
C CYS A 182 2.59 -17.53 4.34
N PHE A 183 1.72 -17.44 5.33
CA PHE A 183 0.28 -17.64 5.15
C PHE A 183 -0.38 -16.41 4.54
N LEU A 184 -0.99 -16.58 3.35
CA LEU A 184 -1.77 -15.54 2.68
C LEU A 184 -3.25 -15.62 3.09
N PRO A 185 -3.97 -14.48 3.13
CA PRO A 185 -5.41 -14.48 3.38
C PRO A 185 -6.15 -15.24 2.27
N LEU A 186 -7.10 -16.08 2.65
CA LEU A 186 -7.96 -16.85 1.74
C LEU A 186 -9.06 -15.94 1.19
N SER A 187 -9.33 -16.04 -0.12
CA SER A 187 -10.35 -15.26 -0.85
C SER A 187 -11.72 -15.90 -0.82
#